data_AF-A0AAU9TQA2-F1
#
_entry.id   AF-A0AAU9TQA2-F1
#
_cell.length_a   1.000
_cell.length_b   1.000
_cell.length_c   1.000
_cell.angle_alpha   90.00
_cell.angle_beta   90.00
_cell.angle_gamma   90.00
#
_symmetry.space_group_name_H-M   'P 1'
#
loop_
_entity.id
_entity.type
_entity.pdbx_description
1 polymer ?
#
loop_
_entity_poly.entity_id
_entity_poly.type
_entity_poly.pdbx_seq_one_letter_code
_entity_poly.pdbx_strand_id
1 'polypeptide(L)'
;MERFTGKQRAFCVKMFYKNNDSYVTVRRLFRIEYGLQRIIHIKYSSNKELTIGSFYSRTNCSPFSRSKLDRLIKSLPESIFDFNSLNLAWGCSIYNCGGKDILESINNNNSIILNDGSMTTVGSHIWRQDALDLTIVSLSLALV
;
A
#
# COMPACT_ATOMS: atom_id res chain seq x y z
N MET A 1 -11.06 10.62 24.96
CA MET A 1 -11.01 9.21 24.53
C MET A 1 -9.57 8.84 24.23
N GLU A 2 -9.02 7.80 24.88
CA GLU A 2 -7.69 7.32 24.50
C GLU A 2 -7.73 6.76 23.08
N ARG A 3 -6.90 7.32 22.19
CA ARG A 3 -6.84 6.96 20.77
C ARG A 3 -6.34 5.52 20.54
N PHE A 4 -5.75 4.90 21.56
CA PHE A 4 -5.18 3.55 21.51
C PHE A 4 -5.50 2.78 22.79
N THR A 5 -5.75 1.47 22.67
CA THR A 5 -5.97 0.57 23.82
C THR A 5 -4.66 0.21 24.53
N GLY A 6 -4.74 -0.28 25.77
CA GLY A 6 -3.58 -0.81 26.49
C GLY A 6 -2.84 -1.92 25.72
N LYS A 7 -3.59 -2.80 25.04
CA LYS A 7 -3.03 -3.87 24.18
C LYS A 7 -2.24 -3.29 23.00
N GLN A 8 -2.76 -2.26 22.35
CA GLN A 8 -2.11 -1.58 21.24
C GLN A 8 -0.81 -0.89 21.67
N ARG A 9 -0.81 -0.22 22.83
CA ARG A 9 0.41 0.37 23.41
C ARG A 9 1.46 -0.70 23.75
N ALA A 10 1.04 -1.78 24.41
CA ALA A 10 1.94 -2.88 24.75
C ALA A 10 2.56 -3.54 23.51
N PHE A 11 1.78 -3.70 22.43
CA PHE A 11 2.30 -4.15 21.15
C PHE A 11 3.40 -3.23 20.62
N CYS A 12 3.16 -1.92 20.58
CA CYS A 12 4.14 -0.95 20.06
C CYS A 12 5.45 -0.98 20.84
N VAL A 13 5.39 -0.97 22.18
CA VAL A 13 6.58 -1.03 23.05
C VAL A 13 7.35 -2.33 22.82
N LYS A 14 6.64 -3.47 22.78
CA LYS A 14 7.26 -4.79 22.52
C LYS A 14 7.96 -4.83 21.16
N MET A 15 7.31 -4.32 20.11
CA MET A 15 7.88 -4.33 18.77
C MET A 15 9.03 -3.33 18.60
N PHE A 16 9.04 -2.23 19.35
CA PHE A 16 10.12 -1.24 19.31
C PHE A 16 11.45 -1.87 19.72
N TYR A 17 11.50 -2.43 20.93
CA TYR A 17 12.71 -3.07 21.44
C TYR A 17 13.10 -4.34 20.66
N LYS A 18 12.15 -5.04 20.06
CA LYS A 18 12.43 -6.21 19.21
C LYS A 18 13.03 -5.86 17.85
N ASN A 19 12.90 -4.63 17.38
CA ASN A 19 13.32 -4.22 16.03
C ASN A 19 14.35 -3.10 16.09
N ASN A 20 15.31 -3.20 17.02
CA ASN A 20 16.42 -2.26 17.20
C ASN A 20 15.94 -0.80 17.27
N ASP A 21 14.92 -0.55 18.08
CA ASP A 21 14.39 0.79 18.33
C ASP A 21 13.86 1.52 17.07
N SER A 22 13.44 0.75 16.06
CA SER A 22 12.90 1.30 14.82
C SER A 22 11.41 1.64 14.94
N TYR A 23 11.11 2.92 15.18
CA TYR A 23 9.73 3.45 15.16
C TYR A 23 9.01 3.19 13.82
N VAL A 24 9.72 3.30 12.69
CA VAL A 24 9.15 3.06 11.35
C VAL A 24 8.67 1.62 11.21
N THR A 25 9.49 0.65 11.63
CA THR A 25 9.13 -0.77 11.64
C THR A 25 7.93 -1.03 12.56
N VAL A 26 7.91 -0.43 13.75
CA VAL A 26 6.77 -0.58 14.68
C VAL A 26 5.47 -0.08 14.06
N ARG A 27 5.48 1.12 13.45
CA ARG A 27 4.29 1.68 12.80
C ARG A 27 3.78 0.77 11.68
N ARG A 28 4.68 0.21 10.88
CA ARG A 28 4.37 -0.75 9.81
C ARG A 28 3.74 -2.03 10.36
N LEU A 29 4.38 -2.65 11.38
CA LEU A 29 3.87 -3.85 12.03
C LEU A 29 2.52 -3.62 12.70
N PHE A 30 2.31 -2.45 13.31
CA PHE A 30 1.05 -2.07 13.92
C PHE A 30 -0.08 -2.00 12.90
N ARG A 31 0.16 -1.41 11.73
CA ARG A 31 -0.82 -1.37 10.63
C ARG A 31 -1.21 -2.77 10.18
N ILE A 32 -0.25 -3.69 10.11
CA ILE A 32 -0.54 -5.08 9.75
C ILE A 32 -1.35 -5.78 10.83
N GLU A 33 -0.87 -5.74 12.08
CA GLU A 33 -1.47 -6.47 13.22
C GLU A 33 -2.94 -6.11 13.40
N TYR A 34 -3.27 -4.83 13.23
CA TYR A 34 -4.62 -4.32 13.43
C TYR A 34 -5.38 -4.07 12.12
N GLY A 35 -4.87 -4.56 10.98
CA GLY A 35 -5.55 -4.47 9.69
C GLY A 35 -5.90 -3.04 9.27
N LEU A 36 -5.03 -2.07 9.58
CA LEU A 36 -5.25 -0.64 9.32
C LEU A 36 -5.00 -0.31 7.84
N GLN A 37 -5.82 -0.88 6.98
CA GLN A 37 -6.03 -0.40 5.62
C GLN A 37 -6.98 0.79 5.68
N ARG A 38 -6.71 1.82 4.88
CA ARG A 38 -7.52 3.04 4.92
C ARG A 38 -8.01 3.37 3.52
N ILE A 39 -9.33 3.48 3.39
CA ILE A 39 -9.99 4.03 2.21
C ILE A 39 -10.68 5.31 2.65
N ILE A 40 -10.47 6.39 1.89
CA ILE A 40 -11.07 7.70 2.13
C ILE A 40 -11.81 8.09 0.85
N HIS A 41 -13.04 8.56 1.00
CA HIS A 41 -13.82 9.14 -0.09
C HIS A 41 -13.81 10.67 0.07
N ILE A 42 -13.45 11.36 -1.00
CA ILE A 42 -13.30 12.82 -1.05
C ILE A 42 -14.25 13.34 -2.12
N LYS A 43 -15.24 14.14 -1.72
CA LYS A 43 -16.04 14.95 -2.65
C LYS A 43 -15.26 16.21 -2.99
N TYR A 44 -14.98 16.43 -4.26
CA TYR A 44 -14.20 17.61 -4.71
C TYR A 44 -14.97 18.54 -5.66
N SER A 45 -16.11 18.08 -6.19
CA SER A 45 -17.10 18.96 -6.82
C SER A 45 -18.50 18.36 -6.65
N SER A 46 -19.54 19.09 -7.06
CA SER A 46 -20.95 18.69 -6.86
C SER A 46 -21.26 17.27 -7.35
N ASN A 47 -20.58 16.81 -8.41
CA ASN A 47 -20.81 15.51 -9.04
C ASN A 47 -19.54 14.65 -9.17
N LYS A 48 -18.45 14.98 -8.46
CA LYS A 48 -17.21 14.19 -8.54
C LYS A 48 -16.69 13.77 -7.17
N GLU A 49 -16.33 12.50 -7.09
CA GLU A 49 -15.81 11.83 -5.92
C GLU A 49 -14.50 11.14 -6.25
N LEU A 50 -13.47 11.40 -5.46
CA LEU A 50 -12.19 10.73 -5.53
C LEU A 50 -12.09 9.75 -4.37
N THR A 51 -11.72 8.51 -4.66
CA THR A 51 -11.38 7.53 -3.64
C THR A 51 -9.87 7.37 -3.51
N ILE A 52 -9.34 7.54 -2.30
CA ILE A 52 -7.93 7.30 -2.01
C ILE A 52 -7.84 6.12 -1.06
N GLY A 53 -7.16 5.05 -1.48
CA GLY A 53 -6.84 3.92 -0.60
C GLY A 53 -5.34 3.81 -0.33
N SER A 54 -4.98 3.45 0.89
CA SER A 54 -3.61 3.11 1.28
C SER A 54 -3.62 1.74 1.94
N PHE A 55 -2.87 0.82 1.33
CA PHE A 55 -2.84 -0.60 1.65
C PHE A 55 -1.43 -1.00 2.04
N TYR A 56 -1.27 -1.32 3.32
CA TYR A 56 -0.02 -1.84 3.83
C TYR A 56 -0.05 -3.38 3.83
N SER A 57 0.87 -4.01 3.11
CA SER A 57 1.10 -5.47 3.13
C SER A 57 2.42 -5.86 3.78
N ARG A 58 2.48 -7.07 4.35
CA ARG A 58 3.77 -7.72 4.60
C ARG A 58 4.39 -8.10 3.26
N THR A 59 5.70 -7.93 3.14
CA THR A 59 6.48 -8.23 1.93
C THR A 59 6.42 -9.69 1.46
N ASN A 60 5.76 -10.59 2.19
CA ASN A 60 5.58 -12.01 1.80
C ASN A 60 4.10 -12.42 1.70
N CYS A 61 3.15 -11.50 1.87
CA CYS A 61 1.72 -11.81 1.84
C CYS A 61 0.96 -10.71 1.10
N SER A 62 0.13 -11.10 0.13
CA SER A 62 -0.84 -10.16 -0.44
C SER A 62 -1.84 -9.75 0.64
N PRO A 63 -2.15 -8.44 0.81
CA PRO A 63 -3.16 -8.01 1.77
C PRO A 63 -4.58 -8.41 1.32
N PHE A 64 -4.74 -8.77 0.05
CA PHE A 64 -5.99 -9.18 -0.58
C PHE A 64 -5.77 -10.36 -1.50
N SER A 65 -6.80 -11.21 -1.66
CA SER A 65 -6.82 -12.04 -2.86
C SER A 65 -7.00 -11.14 -4.09
N ARG A 66 -6.38 -11.48 -5.22
CA ARG A 66 -6.58 -10.80 -6.52
C ARG A 66 -8.06 -10.49 -6.79
N SER A 67 -8.95 -11.46 -6.57
CA SER A 67 -10.40 -11.31 -6.77
C SER A 67 -11.08 -10.26 -5.86
N LYS A 68 -10.54 -9.98 -4.67
CA LYS A 68 -11.02 -8.91 -3.80
C LYS A 68 -10.54 -7.56 -4.30
N LEU A 69 -9.27 -7.48 -4.70
CA LEU A 69 -8.70 -6.25 -5.26
C LEU A 69 -9.40 -5.86 -6.57
N ASP A 70 -9.63 -6.80 -7.48
CA ASP A 70 -10.37 -6.56 -8.72
C ASP A 70 -11.77 -6.00 -8.47
N ARG A 71 -12.51 -6.60 -7.51
CA ARG A 71 -13.84 -6.10 -7.14
C ARG A 71 -13.79 -4.70 -6.55
N LEU A 72 -12.78 -4.42 -5.73
CA LEU A 72 -12.59 -3.11 -5.12
C LEU A 72 -12.31 -2.04 -6.18
N ILE A 73 -11.36 -2.28 -7.08
CA ILE A 73 -11.01 -1.34 -8.15
C ILE A 73 -12.23 -1.07 -9.05
N LYS A 74 -12.95 -2.12 -9.47
CA LYS A 74 -14.17 -1.97 -10.30
C LYS A 74 -15.27 -1.18 -9.61
N SER A 75 -15.37 -1.26 -8.29
CA SER A 75 -16.39 -0.53 -7.53
C SER A 75 -16.07 0.96 -7.35
N LEU A 76 -14.86 1.41 -7.70
CA LEU A 76 -14.34 2.75 -7.39
C LEU A 76 -13.75 3.42 -8.66
N PRO A 77 -14.59 4.02 -9.52
CA PRO A 77 -14.20 4.45 -10.86
C PRO A 77 -13.18 5.60 -10.90
N GLU A 78 -13.20 6.53 -9.93
CA GLU A 78 -12.14 7.54 -9.75
C GLU A 78 -11.36 7.20 -8.47
N SER A 79 -10.25 6.48 -8.64
CA SER A 79 -9.49 5.99 -7.49
C SER A 79 -7.98 6.09 -7.66
N ILE A 80 -7.31 6.37 -6.54
CA ILE A 80 -5.86 6.30 -6.36
C ILE A 80 -5.61 5.31 -5.23
N PHE A 81 -4.70 4.37 -5.46
CA PHE A 81 -4.32 3.38 -4.47
C PHE A 81 -2.81 3.35 -4.27
N ASP A 82 -2.41 3.35 -3.01
CA ASP A 82 -1.03 3.19 -2.55
C ASP A 82 -0.86 1.79 -1.95
N PHE A 83 0.16 1.06 -2.39
CA PHE A 83 0.50 -0.28 -1.96
C PHE A 83 1.94 -0.37 -1.50
N ASN A 84 2.19 -1.20 -0.48
CA ASN A 84 3.54 -1.66 -0.15
C ASN A 84 3.79 -3.06 -0.70
N SER A 85 4.41 -3.15 -1.88
CA SER A 85 4.60 -4.42 -2.58
C SER A 85 5.86 -4.45 -3.45
N LEU A 86 6.32 -5.67 -3.77
CA LEU A 86 7.53 -5.94 -4.53
C LEU A 86 7.16 -6.44 -5.93
N ASN A 87 7.53 -5.69 -6.98
CA ASN A 87 7.50 -6.15 -8.36
C ASN A 87 8.48 -5.37 -9.24
N LEU A 88 9.04 -6.04 -10.23
CA LEU A 88 9.92 -5.45 -11.24
C LEU A 88 9.22 -4.32 -12.01
N ALA A 89 7.91 -4.43 -12.22
CA ALA A 89 7.11 -3.51 -13.03
C ALA A 89 7.11 -2.05 -12.52
N TRP A 90 7.47 -1.81 -11.27
CA TRP A 90 7.54 -0.45 -10.69
C TRP A 90 8.88 -0.14 -10.03
N GLY A 91 9.94 -0.92 -10.33
CA GLY A 91 11.32 -0.58 -9.92
C GLY A 91 11.87 -1.35 -8.71
N CYS A 92 11.28 -2.49 -8.34
CA CYS A 92 11.93 -3.39 -7.38
C CYS A 92 12.96 -4.30 -8.07
N SER A 93 13.97 -4.73 -7.33
CA SER A 93 14.96 -5.74 -7.76
C SER A 93 14.41 -7.17 -7.74
N ILE A 94 13.32 -7.40 -7.01
CA ILE A 94 12.65 -8.69 -6.86
C ILE A 94 11.13 -8.51 -6.96
N TYR A 95 10.42 -9.63 -7.10
CA TYR A 95 8.96 -9.66 -6.98
C TYR A 95 8.51 -10.74 -5.99
N ASN A 96 7.29 -10.59 -5.48
CA ASN A 96 6.64 -11.59 -4.62
C ASN A 96 5.23 -11.91 -5.16
N CYS A 97 4.52 -12.86 -4.52
CA CYS A 97 3.16 -13.22 -4.92
C CYS A 97 2.18 -12.04 -4.83
N GLY A 98 2.32 -11.17 -3.82
CA GLY A 98 1.46 -10.01 -3.66
C GLY A 98 1.62 -8.98 -4.78
N GLY A 99 2.85 -8.72 -5.23
CA GLY A 99 3.15 -7.84 -6.34
C GLY A 99 2.72 -8.43 -7.66
N LYS A 100 2.76 -9.77 -7.81
CA LYS A 100 2.17 -10.45 -8.96
C LYS A 100 0.64 -10.27 -9.00
N ASP A 101 -0.04 -10.54 -7.89
CA ASP A 101 -1.50 -10.37 -7.79
C ASP A 101 -1.93 -8.94 -8.08
N ILE A 102 -1.20 -7.95 -7.54
CA ILE A 102 -1.44 -6.52 -7.80
C ILE A 102 -1.24 -6.20 -9.28
N LEU A 103 -0.14 -6.66 -9.89
CA LEU A 103 0.12 -6.41 -11.31
C LEU A 103 -0.96 -7.02 -12.23
N GLU A 104 -1.41 -8.24 -11.92
CA GLU A 104 -2.51 -8.85 -12.65
C GLU A 104 -3.83 -8.07 -12.48
N SER A 105 -4.10 -7.54 -11.28
CA SER A 105 -5.24 -6.65 -11.03
C SER A 105 -5.13 -5.32 -11.78
N ILE A 106 -3.93 -4.72 -11.86
CA ILE A 106 -3.71 -3.50 -12.64
C ILE A 106 -4.09 -3.72 -14.10
N ASN A 107 -3.58 -4.81 -14.70
CA ASN A 107 -3.85 -5.17 -16.09
C ASN A 107 -5.35 -5.48 -16.32
N ASN A 108 -5.99 -6.20 -15.40
CA ASN A 108 -7.41 -6.57 -15.51
C ASN A 108 -8.37 -5.37 -15.48
N ASN A 109 -7.97 -4.28 -14.81
CA ASN A 109 -8.83 -3.12 -14.56
C ASN A 109 -8.37 -1.87 -15.32
N ASN A 110 -7.39 -2.00 -16.22
CA ASN A 110 -6.78 -0.89 -16.95
C ASN A 110 -6.30 0.24 -16.02
N SER A 111 -5.80 -0.09 -14.83
CA SER A 111 -5.18 0.91 -13.95
C SER A 111 -3.81 1.31 -14.48
N ILE A 112 -3.37 2.52 -14.16
CA ILE A 112 -2.06 3.05 -14.55
C ILE A 112 -1.16 3.07 -13.32
N ILE A 113 0.09 2.64 -13.51
CA ILE A 113 1.18 2.78 -12.53
C ILE A 113 1.75 4.19 -12.66
N LEU A 114 1.85 4.92 -11.54
CA LEU A 114 2.44 6.28 -11.51
C LEU A 114 3.92 6.29 -11.17
N ASN A 115 4.48 5.14 -10.76
CA ASN A 115 5.90 5.00 -10.50
C ASN A 115 6.72 5.06 -11.79
N ASP A 116 7.86 5.75 -11.74
CA ASP A 116 8.85 5.87 -12.82
C ASP A 116 9.98 4.82 -12.70
N GLY A 117 9.89 3.94 -11.71
CA GLY A 117 10.93 2.95 -11.39
C GLY A 117 12.01 3.46 -10.43
N SER A 118 11.93 4.73 -9.99
CA SER A 118 12.84 5.26 -8.97
C SER A 118 12.57 4.64 -7.59
N MET A 119 13.62 4.58 -6.78
CA MET A 119 13.60 3.93 -5.47
C MET A 119 12.82 4.77 -4.47
N THR A 120 11.89 4.14 -3.75
CA THR A 120 11.05 4.82 -2.74
C THR A 120 11.52 4.56 -1.32
N THR A 121 12.41 3.58 -1.11
CA THR A 121 13.00 3.32 0.21
C THR A 121 14.16 4.27 0.51
N VAL A 122 14.09 4.91 1.68
CA VAL A 122 15.19 5.67 2.24
C VAL A 122 15.90 4.79 3.28
N GLY A 123 17.13 4.39 3.01
CA GLY A 123 17.93 3.51 3.88
C GLY A 123 19.43 3.71 3.66
N SER A 124 20.26 3.11 4.52
CA SER A 124 21.72 3.15 4.31
C SER A 124 22.09 2.38 3.04
N HIS A 125 23.27 2.65 2.48
CA HIS A 125 23.84 1.99 1.29
C HIS A 125 23.91 0.44 1.39
N ILE A 126 23.70 -0.10 2.59
CA ILE A 126 23.72 -1.54 2.89
C ILE A 126 22.32 -2.17 2.72
N TRP A 127 21.26 -1.36 2.72
CA TRP A 127 19.89 -1.82 2.51
C TRP A 127 19.62 -1.91 1.00
N ARG A 128 18.97 -2.99 0.56
CA ARG A 128 18.53 -3.08 -0.83
C ARG A 128 17.57 -1.93 -1.11
N GLN A 129 17.97 -1.09 -2.05
CA GLN A 129 17.13 -0.03 -2.57
C GLN A 129 16.09 -0.68 -3.48
N ASP A 130 14.81 -0.50 -3.16
CA ASP A 130 13.69 -1.06 -3.89
C ASP A 130 12.55 -0.02 -3.91
N ALA A 131 11.79 0.03 -5.00
CA ALA A 131 10.58 0.84 -5.11
C ALA A 131 9.38 0.17 -4.41
N LEU A 132 9.40 0.10 -3.08
CA LEU A 132 8.38 -0.60 -2.30
C LEU A 132 7.00 0.06 -2.33
N ASP A 133 6.96 1.38 -2.51
CA ASP A 133 5.73 2.17 -2.49
C ASP A 133 5.22 2.28 -3.92
N LEU A 134 4.13 1.56 -4.22
CA LEU A 134 3.47 1.56 -5.52
C LEU A 134 2.24 2.46 -5.46
N THR A 135 2.16 3.42 -6.38
CA THR A 135 0.94 4.20 -6.61
C THR A 135 0.30 3.80 -7.93
N ILE A 136 -0.98 3.45 -7.89
CA ILE A 136 -1.81 3.23 -9.07
C ILE A 136 -2.99 4.17 -9.10
N VAL A 137 -3.48 4.45 -10.31
CA VAL A 137 -4.62 5.32 -10.55
C VAL A 137 -5.58 4.69 -11.56
N SER A 138 -6.87 4.98 -11.45
CA SER A 138 -7.85 4.59 -12.47
C SER A 138 -7.61 5.35 -13.78
N LEU A 139 -7.86 4.69 -14.91
CA LEU A 139 -7.65 5.27 -16.24
C LEU A 139 -8.41 6.59 -16.45
N SER A 140 -9.65 6.65 -15.96
CA SER A 140 -10.52 7.83 -16.05
C SER A 140 -9.91 9.05 -15.37
N LEU A 141 -9.18 8.86 -14.27
CA LEU A 141 -8.55 9.95 -13.53
C LEU A 141 -7.20 10.37 -14.13
N ALA A 142 -6.47 9.43 -14.74
CA ALA A 142 -5.18 9.70 -15.36
C ALA A 142 -5.25 10.47 -16.70
N LEU A 143 -6.40 10.40 -17.38
CA LEU A 143 -6.64 11.02 -18.67
C LEU A 143 -7.37 12.37 -18.59
N VAL A 144 -7.56 12.90 -17.37
CA VAL A 144 -8.11 14.25 -17.12
C VAL A 144 -7.05 15.29 -17.34
#